data_AF-A0A952NX03-F1
#
_entry.id   AF-A0A952NX03-F1
#
_cell.length_a   1.000
_cell.length_b   1.000
_cell.length_c   1.000
_cell.angle_alpha   90.00
_cell.angle_beta   90.00
_cell.angle_gamma   90.00
#
_symmetry.space_group_name_H-M   'P 1'
#
loop_
_entity.id
_entity.type
_entity.pdbx_description
1 polymer ?
#
loop_
_entity_poly.entity_id
_entity_poly.type
_entity_poly.pdbx_seq_one_letter_code
_entity_poly.pdbx_strand_id
1 'polypeptide(L)'
;MLNSGKAGPMVFEPDYVKLEVGDSVVFKPADLSHNSASSLVPTGAKPWVGVADKPLTVKFDKEGVYIYKCDPHLVMAMVGVIQVGRPVNKDAAIAEEAKLAASFVMNKDRLKKALASVK
;
A
#
# COMPACT_ATOMS: atom_id res chain seq x y z
N MET A 1 -10.68 -2.95 1.50
CA MET A 1 -10.06 -2.95 2.84
C MET A 1 -10.91 -3.86 3.70
N LEU A 2 -10.32 -4.94 4.20
CA LEU A 2 -11.05 -6.08 4.78
C LEU A 2 -10.43 -6.49 6.11
N ASN A 3 -11.28 -6.92 7.04
CA ASN A 3 -10.89 -7.57 8.28
C ASN A 3 -10.27 -8.95 8.03
N SER A 4 -10.75 -9.66 7.00
CA SER A 4 -10.24 -10.96 6.57
C SER A 4 -10.33 -11.08 5.06
N GLY A 5 -9.26 -11.55 4.42
CA GLY A 5 -9.24 -11.84 2.97
C GLY A 5 -8.28 -12.98 2.66
N LYS A 6 -7.95 -13.17 1.38
CA LYS A 6 -7.15 -14.33 0.93
C LYS A 6 -5.76 -14.40 1.56
N ALA A 7 -5.18 -13.25 1.90
CA ALA A 7 -3.87 -13.13 2.55
C ALA A 7 -3.95 -13.11 4.09
N GLY A 8 -5.09 -13.50 4.66
CA GLY A 8 -5.32 -13.55 6.11
C GLY A 8 -6.00 -12.28 6.66
N PRO A 9 -5.79 -11.96 7.95
CA PRO A 9 -6.47 -10.84 8.59
C PRO A 9 -5.86 -9.50 8.20
N MET A 10 -6.69 -8.45 8.27
CA MET A 10 -6.36 -7.04 8.03
C MET A 10 -5.61 -6.82 6.71
N VAL A 11 -6.35 -6.78 5.60
CA VAL A 11 -5.76 -6.81 4.25
C VAL A 11 -6.36 -5.75 3.33
N PHE A 12 -5.50 -5.26 2.44
CA PHE A 12 -5.92 -4.74 1.15
C PHE A 12 -6.04 -5.92 0.18
N GLU A 13 -7.14 -5.99 -0.57
CA GLU A 13 -7.31 -7.00 -1.62
C GLU A 13 -7.72 -6.31 -2.93
N PRO A 14 -6.89 -6.43 -4.00
CA PRO A 14 -5.53 -6.98 -3.99
C PRO A 14 -4.53 -6.14 -3.15
N ASP A 15 -3.39 -6.73 -2.78
CA ASP A 15 -2.29 -6.09 -2.04
C ASP A 15 -1.15 -5.58 -2.95
N TYR A 16 -1.18 -5.97 -4.23
CA TYR A 16 -0.37 -5.40 -5.31
C TYR A 16 -1.25 -5.00 -6.48
N VAL A 17 -1.01 -3.80 -7.03
CA VAL A 17 -1.63 -3.33 -8.27
C VAL A 17 -0.60 -2.66 -9.17
N LYS A 18 -0.62 -2.99 -10.46
CA LYS A 18 0.12 -2.25 -11.49
C LYS A 18 -0.84 -1.33 -12.25
N LEU A 19 -0.43 -0.08 -12.42
CA LEU A 19 -1.18 1.01 -13.04
C LEU A 19 -0.34 1.70 -14.12
N GLU A 20 -1.02 2.44 -14.99
CA GLU A 20 -0.39 3.42 -15.87
C GLU A 20 -0.46 4.83 -15.26
N VAL A 21 0.40 5.74 -15.74
CA VAL A 21 0.40 7.14 -15.29
C VAL A 21 -0.94 7.80 -15.64
N GLY A 22 -1.58 8.41 -14.64
CA GLY A 22 -2.88 9.07 -14.76
C GLY A 22 -4.05 8.25 -14.23
N ASP A 23 -3.85 6.94 -13.98
CA ASP A 23 -4.86 6.07 -13.37
C ASP A 23 -5.21 6.51 -11.94
N SER A 24 -6.34 6.01 -11.43
CA SER A 24 -6.78 6.22 -10.07
C SER A 24 -7.17 4.92 -9.39
N VAL A 25 -6.92 4.84 -8.08
CA VAL A 25 -7.38 3.75 -7.22
C VAL A 25 -8.43 4.29 -6.26
N VAL A 26 -9.53 3.54 -6.11
CA VAL A 26 -10.54 3.78 -5.08
C VAL A 26 -10.33 2.78 -3.95
N PHE A 27 -9.83 3.26 -2.81
CA PHE A 27 -9.76 2.47 -1.58
C PHE A 27 -11.15 2.42 -0.95
N LYS A 28 -11.78 1.24 -0.99
CA LYS A 28 -13.12 1.00 -0.43
C LYS A 28 -13.02 0.36 0.98
N PRO A 29 -13.59 0.98 2.02
CA PRO A 29 -13.77 0.35 3.33
C PRO A 29 -14.92 -0.66 3.21
N ALA A 30 -14.60 -1.91 2.88
CA ALA A 30 -15.61 -2.96 2.82
C ALA A 30 -16.01 -3.40 4.23
N ASP A 31 -15.04 -3.42 5.15
CA ASP A 31 -15.25 -3.50 6.59
C ASP A 31 -14.93 -2.15 7.26
N LEU A 32 -15.39 -1.97 8.50
CA LEU A 32 -15.11 -0.79 9.33
C LEU A 32 -13.71 -0.81 9.95
N SER A 33 -13.29 0.34 10.50
CA SER A 33 -11.99 0.62 11.12
C SER A 33 -10.79 0.60 10.17
N HIS A 34 -10.99 0.97 8.89
CA HIS A 34 -9.90 0.99 7.91
C HIS A 34 -9.70 2.34 7.25
N ASN A 35 -8.43 2.67 6.99
CA ASN A 35 -8.03 3.76 6.09
C ASN A 35 -6.92 3.30 5.13
N SER A 36 -6.53 4.21 4.24
CA SER A 36 -5.34 4.08 3.39
C SER A 36 -4.49 5.34 3.52
N ALA A 37 -3.21 5.18 3.82
CA ALA A 37 -2.22 6.24 3.90
C ALA A 37 -0.94 5.83 3.18
N SER A 38 -0.29 6.76 2.48
CA SER A 38 1.01 6.51 1.87
C SER A 38 2.11 6.41 2.93
N SER A 39 2.97 5.40 2.82
CA SER A 39 4.23 5.31 3.57
C SER A 39 5.41 5.74 2.71
N LEU A 40 5.41 5.37 1.42
CA LEU A 40 6.38 5.81 0.42
C LEU A 40 5.65 6.24 -0.83
N VAL A 41 6.07 7.38 -1.39
CA VAL A 41 5.69 7.84 -2.72
C VAL A 41 6.95 8.20 -3.52
N PRO A 42 6.94 8.10 -4.86
CA PRO A 42 8.02 8.59 -5.71
C PRO A 42 8.23 10.10 -5.56
N THR A 43 9.43 10.59 -5.88
CA THR A 43 9.75 12.02 -5.85
C THR A 43 8.77 12.83 -6.69
N GLY A 44 8.18 13.87 -6.10
CA GLY A 44 7.21 14.75 -6.77
C GLY A 44 5.78 14.19 -6.85
N ALA A 45 5.52 12.99 -6.33
CA ALA A 45 4.17 12.50 -6.11
C ALA A 45 3.58 13.09 -4.82
N LYS A 46 2.27 13.25 -4.76
CA LYS A 46 1.57 13.75 -3.57
C LYS A 46 1.31 12.58 -2.60
N PRO A 47 1.73 12.65 -1.33
CA PRO A 47 1.31 11.68 -0.32
C PRO A 47 -0.19 11.84 -0.02
N TRP A 48 -0.78 10.80 0.58
CA TRP A 48 -2.18 10.83 1.01
C TRP A 48 -2.35 10.21 2.39
N VAL A 49 -3.40 10.65 3.08
CA VAL A 49 -3.92 10.03 4.30
C VAL A 49 -5.44 10.06 4.21
N GLY A 50 -6.06 8.90 4.12
CA GLY A 50 -7.51 8.75 4.09
C GLY A 50 -8.13 8.83 5.49
N VAL A 51 -9.35 9.34 5.54
CA VAL A 51 -10.18 9.28 6.76
C VAL A 51 -10.71 7.86 6.93
N ALA A 52 -10.68 7.34 8.16
CA ALA A 52 -11.21 6.00 8.46
C ALA A 52 -12.68 5.87 8.02
N ASP A 53 -13.02 4.70 7.49
CA ASP A 53 -14.38 4.32 7.06
C ASP A 53 -14.98 5.21 5.96
N LYS A 54 -14.14 6.01 5.30
CA LYS A 54 -14.51 6.77 4.11
C LYS A 54 -13.80 6.20 2.88
N PRO A 55 -14.50 6.09 1.74
CA PRO A 55 -13.82 5.78 0.49
C PRO A 55 -12.84 6.91 0.16
N LEU A 56 -11.67 6.53 -0.37
CA LEU A 56 -10.64 7.47 -0.82
C LEU A 56 -10.28 7.16 -2.27
N THR A 57 -10.34 8.16 -3.14
CA THR A 57 -9.82 8.08 -4.51
C THR A 57 -8.47 8.78 -4.57
N VAL A 58 -7.44 8.07 -5.01
CA VAL A 58 -6.08 8.63 -5.22
C VAL A 58 -5.73 8.53 -6.69
N LYS A 59 -5.29 9.64 -7.28
CA LYS A 59 -4.77 9.70 -8.64
C LYS A 59 -3.25 9.57 -8.65
N PHE A 60 -2.73 8.80 -9.59
CA PHE A 60 -1.31 8.44 -9.65
C PHE A 60 -0.64 9.03 -10.90
N ASP A 61 -0.06 10.22 -10.74
CA ASP A 61 0.50 11.00 -11.85
C ASP A 61 2.04 10.88 -12.00
N LYS A 62 2.71 10.04 -11.20
CA LYS A 62 4.17 9.85 -11.26
C LYS A 62 4.50 8.37 -11.37
N GLU A 63 5.47 8.05 -12.22
CA GLU A 63 6.03 6.71 -12.28
C GLU A 63 6.72 6.36 -10.95
N GLY A 64 6.66 5.07 -10.59
CA GLY A 64 7.40 4.52 -9.47
C GLY A 64 6.58 3.53 -8.64
N VAL A 65 7.19 3.15 -7.53
CA VAL A 65 6.61 2.28 -6.51
C VAL A 65 6.08 3.14 -5.37
N TYR A 66 4.84 2.86 -5.00
CA TYR A 66 4.14 3.44 -3.87
C TYR A 66 3.90 2.33 -2.86
N ILE A 67 4.25 2.58 -1.59
CA ILE A 67 3.90 1.70 -0.47
C ILE A 67 2.88 2.42 0.37
N TYR A 68 1.80 1.72 0.72
CA TYR A 68 0.72 2.26 1.51
C TYR A 68 0.33 1.31 2.64
N LYS A 69 -0.33 1.87 3.65
CA LYS A 69 -0.69 1.21 4.91
C LYS A 69 -2.07 1.63 5.38
N CYS A 70 -2.68 0.76 6.19
CA CYS A 70 -3.77 1.13 7.08
C CYS A 70 -3.16 1.49 8.43
N ASP A 71 -3.37 2.71 8.89
CA ASP A 71 -2.76 3.24 10.12
C ASP A 71 -3.09 2.41 11.38
N PRO A 72 -4.38 2.12 11.69
CA PRO A 72 -4.71 1.35 12.90
C PRO A 72 -4.21 -0.11 12.85
N HIS A 73 -3.96 -0.64 11.66
CA HIS A 73 -3.61 -2.05 11.44
C HIS A 73 -2.18 -2.26 10.92
N LEU A 74 -1.31 -1.25 11.04
CA LEU A 74 0.08 -1.33 10.54
C LEU A 74 0.86 -2.47 11.19
N VAL A 75 0.79 -2.61 12.52
CA VAL A 75 1.52 -3.66 13.26
C VAL A 75 1.08 -5.07 12.85
N MET A 76 -0.12 -5.22 12.27
CA MET A 76 -0.65 -6.47 11.73
C MET A 76 -0.31 -6.68 10.24
N ALA A 77 0.54 -5.81 9.70
CA ALA A 77 0.95 -5.74 8.30
C ALA A 77 -0.20 -5.48 7.32
N MET A 78 -1.15 -4.60 7.65
CA MET A 78 -2.13 -4.16 6.65
C MET A 78 -1.51 -3.11 5.73
N VAL A 79 -0.84 -3.60 4.69
CA VAL A 79 -0.03 -2.82 3.75
C VAL A 79 -0.24 -3.31 2.32
N GLY A 80 0.16 -2.51 1.35
CA GLY A 80 0.15 -2.88 -0.05
C GLY A 80 1.12 -2.07 -0.89
N VAL A 81 1.25 -2.47 -2.16
CA VAL A 81 2.17 -1.90 -3.13
C VAL A 81 1.41 -1.51 -4.40
N ILE A 82 1.61 -0.28 -4.87
CA ILE A 82 1.18 0.15 -6.20
C ILE A 82 2.41 0.43 -7.03
N GLN A 83 2.50 -0.16 -8.21
CA GLN A 83 3.47 0.21 -9.23
C GLN A 83 2.78 1.03 -10.30
N VAL A 84 3.30 2.23 -10.59
CA VAL A 84 2.83 3.09 -11.68
C VAL A 84 3.91 3.14 -12.73
N GLY A 85 3.64 2.66 -13.95
CA GLY A 85 4.65 2.59 -15.01
C GLY A 85 5.95 1.90 -14.55
N ARG A 86 7.09 2.58 -14.74
CA ARG A 86 8.41 2.06 -14.34
C ARG A 86 8.70 2.24 -12.84
N PRO A 87 9.33 1.26 -12.16
CA PRO A 87 9.63 1.33 -10.73
C PRO A 87 10.90 2.17 -10.44
N VAL A 88 10.86 3.47 -10.73
CA VAL A 88 12.02 4.38 -10.71
C VAL A 88 12.68 4.56 -9.32
N ASN A 89 12.01 4.19 -8.24
CA ASN A 89 12.45 4.32 -6.84
C ASN A 89 12.48 2.96 -6.10
N LYS A 90 12.84 1.87 -6.81
CA LYS A 90 12.81 0.50 -6.25
C LYS A 90 13.68 0.33 -5.00
N ASP A 91 14.87 0.92 -4.96
CA ASP A 91 15.75 0.82 -3.79
C ASP A 91 15.14 1.50 -2.55
N ALA A 92 14.47 2.64 -2.73
CA ALA A 92 13.74 3.30 -1.66
C ALA A 92 12.54 2.45 -1.18
N ALA A 93 11.87 1.75 -2.10
CA ALA A 93 10.79 0.82 -1.74
C ALA A 93 11.30 -0.38 -0.92
N ILE A 94 12.47 -0.92 -1.26
CA ILE A 94 13.11 -1.99 -0.46
C ILE A 94 13.48 -1.48 0.93
N ALA A 95 14.04 -0.27 1.03
CA ALA A 95 14.39 0.33 2.33
C ALA A 95 13.17 0.59 3.21
N GLU A 96 12.09 1.14 2.64
CA GLU A 96 10.85 1.37 3.39
C GLU A 96 10.17 0.04 3.78
N GLU A 97 10.22 -0.98 2.91
CA GLU A 97 9.74 -2.32 3.26
C GLU A 97 10.44 -2.87 4.50
N ALA A 98 11.77 -2.87 4.52
CA ALA A 98 12.54 -3.36 5.65
C ALA A 98 12.22 -2.60 6.95
N LYS A 99 12.05 -1.27 6.86
CA LYS A 99 11.68 -0.41 7.99
C LYS A 99 10.29 -0.75 8.54
N LEU A 100 9.28 -0.90 7.66
CA LEU A 100 7.92 -1.25 8.10
C LEU A 100 7.88 -2.68 8.66
N ALA A 101 8.54 -3.63 8.00
CA ALA A 101 8.58 -5.04 8.41
C ALA A 101 9.11 -5.23 9.83
N ALA A 102 10.03 -4.38 10.29
CA ALA A 102 10.53 -4.39 11.66
C ALA A 102 9.44 -4.12 12.72
N SER A 103 8.34 -3.46 12.35
CA SER A 103 7.22 -3.16 13.26
C SER A 103 6.13 -4.24 13.26
N PHE A 104 6.19 -5.20 12.35
CA PHE A 104 5.12 -6.19 12.19
C PHE A 104 5.21 -7.28 13.26
N VAL A 105 4.10 -7.54 13.95
CA VAL A 105 3.98 -8.64 14.92
C VAL A 105 3.44 -9.93 14.30
N MET A 106 2.84 -9.82 13.11
CA MET A 106 2.34 -10.94 12.32
C MET A 106 2.45 -10.64 10.82
N ASN A 107 2.34 -11.66 9.97
CA ASN A 107 2.43 -11.51 8.50
C ASN A 107 3.71 -10.77 8.07
N LYS A 108 4.84 -11.04 8.74
CA LYS A 108 6.09 -10.26 8.63
C LYS A 108 6.65 -10.17 7.21
N ASP A 109 6.31 -11.12 6.34
CA ASP A 109 6.78 -11.19 4.96
C ASP A 109 5.77 -10.66 3.94
N ARG A 110 4.60 -10.19 4.36
CA ARG A 110 3.51 -9.77 3.46
C ARG A 110 3.93 -8.64 2.54
N LEU A 111 4.55 -7.58 3.08
CA LEU A 111 5.00 -6.45 2.26
C LEU A 111 6.10 -6.88 1.28
N LYS A 112 7.05 -7.70 1.75
CA LYS A 112 8.10 -8.28 0.90
C LYS A 112 7.53 -9.07 -0.28
N LYS A 113 6.48 -9.89 -0.05
CA LYS A 113 5.79 -10.65 -1.10
C LYS A 113 5.09 -9.74 -2.10
N ALA A 114 4.38 -8.71 -1.64
CA ALA A 114 3.76 -7.72 -2.51
C ALA A 114 4.81 -6.97 -3.35
N LEU A 115 5.92 -6.55 -2.73
CA LEU A 115 7.02 -5.84 -3.39
C LEU A 115 7.74 -6.72 -4.43
N ALA A 116 7.82 -8.04 -4.21
CA ALA A 116 8.38 -8.99 -5.18
C ALA A 116 7.59 -9.06 -6.50
N SER A 117 6.34 -8.57 -6.52
CA SER A 117 5.53 -8.47 -7.75
C SER A 117 5.92 -7.27 -8.63
N VAL A 118 6.72 -6.32 -8.11
CA VAL A 118 7.20 -5.16 -8.87
C VAL A 118 8.21 -5.59 -9.94
N LYS A 119 7.88 -5.28 -11.21
CA LYS A 119 8.69 -5.60 -12.39
C LYS A 119 9.30 -4.34 -13.00
#